data_AF-A0A969CH84-F1
#
_entry.id   AF-A0A969CH84-F1
#
_cell.length_a   1.000
_cell.length_b   1.000
_cell.length_c   1.000
_cell.angle_alpha   90.00
_cell.angle_beta   90.00
_cell.angle_gamma   90.00
#
_symmetry.space_group_name_H-M   'P 1'
#
loop_
_entity.id
_entity.type
_entity.pdbx_description
1 polymer ?
#
loop_
_entity_poly.entity_id
_entity_poly.type
_entity_poly.pdbx_seq_one_letter_code
_entity_poly.pdbx_strand_id
1 'polypeptide(L)' 'MSDSDLAHFQDSLLDILSSQSETAEILASLKKAQFGDAIADYLESFDPKMVAVAAELVKQWGKR' A
#
# COMPACT_ATOMS: atom_id res chain seq x y z
N MET A 1 -0.65 -16.87 -3.71
CA MET A 1 -1.52 -15.67 -3.74
C MET A 1 -2.54 -15.89 -4.85
N SER A 2 -3.83 -15.77 -4.54
CA SER A 2 -4.87 -15.83 -5.58
C SER A 2 -5.02 -14.48 -6.27
N ASP A 3 -5.58 -14.45 -7.48
CA ASP A 3 -5.84 -13.19 -8.21
C ASP A 3 -6.78 -12.26 -7.43
N SER A 4 -7.70 -12.85 -6.65
CA SER A 4 -8.61 -12.10 -5.78
C SER A 4 -7.89 -11.41 -4.62
N ASP A 5 -6.89 -12.07 -4.01
CA ASP A 5 -6.11 -11.49 -2.91
C ASP A 5 -5.26 -10.32 -3.41
N LEU A 6 -4.69 -10.47 -4.61
CA LEU A 6 -3.89 -9.42 -5.24
C LEU A 6 -4.74 -8.19 -5.59
N ALA A 7 -5.92 -8.40 -6.16
CA ALA A 7 -6.84 -7.30 -6.48
C ALA A 7 -7.27 -6.55 -5.21
N HIS A 8 -7.62 -7.28 -4.14
CA HIS A 8 -7.99 -6.67 -2.86
C HIS A 8 -6.84 -5.87 -2.23
N PHE A 9 -5.61 -6.39 -2.31
CA PHE A 9 -4.41 -5.68 -1.87
C PHE A 9 -4.17 -4.40 -2.68
N GLN A 10 -4.29 -4.45 -4.00
CA GLN A 10 -4.08 -3.28 -4.86
C GLN A 10 -5.10 -2.17 -4.58
N ASP A 11 -6.37 -2.52 -4.41
CA ASP A 11 -7.41 -1.54 -4.04
C ASP A 11 -7.10 -0.91 -2.68
N SER A 12 -6.78 -1.73 -1.67
CA SER A 12 -6.42 -1.25 -0.33
C SER A 12 -5.17 -0.36 -0.34
N LEU A 13 -4.17 -0.71 -1.16
CA LEU A 13 -2.95 0.06 -1.31
C LEU A 13 -3.24 1.45 -1.90
N LEU A 14 -4.06 1.54 -2.94
CA LEU A 14 -4.42 2.82 -3.56
C LEU A 14 -5.25 3.69 -2.62
N ASP A 15 -6.18 3.11 -1.87
CA ASP A 15 -6.99 3.83 -0.88
C ASP A 15 -6.11 4.38 0.27
N ILE A 16 -5.15 3.59 0.76
CA ILE A 16 -4.22 4.04 1.80
C ILE A 16 -3.29 5.13 1.27
N LEU A 17 -2.70 4.95 0.08
CA LEU A 17 -1.78 5.93 -0.53
C LEU A 17 -2.47 7.26 -0.87
N SER A 18 -3.76 7.24 -1.20
CA SER A 18 -4.54 8.46 -1.47
C SER A 18 -5.01 9.20 -0.21
N SER A 19 -5.18 8.48 0.90
CA SER A 19 -5.70 9.04 2.16
C SER A 19 -4.62 9.49 3.15
N GLN A 20 -3.41 8.93 3.07
CA GLN A 20 -2.34 9.17 4.04
C GLN A 20 -1.12 9.83 3.39
N SER A 21 -0.32 10.54 4.19
CA SER A 21 0.84 11.30 3.71
C SER A 21 2.16 10.79 4.25
N GLU A 22 2.16 10.30 5.47
CA GLU A 22 3.36 9.85 6.12
C GLU A 22 3.62 8.39 5.80
N THR A 23 4.82 8.09 5.30
CA THR A 23 5.25 6.74 4.96
C THR A 23 5.05 5.76 6.12
N ALA A 24 5.32 6.20 7.35
CA ALA A 24 5.18 5.38 8.54
C ALA A 24 3.70 4.99 8.78
N GLU A 25 2.76 5.91 8.58
CA GLU A 25 1.33 5.65 8.70
C GLU A 25 0.84 4.71 7.60
N ILE A 26 1.30 4.92 6.36
CA ILE A 26 0.96 4.08 5.20
C ILE A 26 1.39 2.64 5.47
N LEU A 27 2.66 2.43 5.86
CA LEU A 27 3.19 1.10 6.15
C LEU A 27 2.48 0.45 7.35
N ALA A 28 2.20 1.22 8.40
CA ALA A 28 1.46 0.71 9.56
C ALA A 28 0.02 0.30 9.18
N SER A 29 -0.64 1.06 8.31
CA SER A 29 -1.99 0.75 7.82
C SER A 29 -1.98 -0.50 6.94
N LEU A 30 -1.00 -0.64 6.04
CA LEU A 30 -0.82 -1.83 5.21
C LEU A 30 -0.53 -3.08 6.05
N LYS A 31 0.25 -2.97 7.12
CA LYS A 31 0.50 -4.10 8.04
C LYS A 31 -0.72 -4.47 8.89
N LYS A 32 -1.64 -3.52 9.14
CA LYS A 32 -2.89 -3.76 9.87
C LYS A 32 -3.98 -4.34 8.98
N ALA A 33 -3.99 -3.99 7.69
CA ALA A 33 -4.83 -4.64 6.70
C ALA A 33 -4.36 -6.10 6.60
N GLN A 34 -5.13 -7.03 7.18
CA GLN A 34 -4.75 -8.43 7.25
C GLN A 34 -4.72 -9.02 5.83
N PHE A 35 -3.53 -9.09 5.24
CA PHE A 35 -3.28 -9.79 3.98
C PHE A 35 -2.70 -11.18 4.26
N GLY A 36 -2.77 -12.08 3.28
CA GLY A 36 -2.13 -13.40 3.40
C GLY A 36 -0.60 -13.30 3.50
N ASP A 37 0.03 -14.35 4.05
CA ASP A 37 1.46 -14.38 4.40
C ASP A 37 2.39 -13.90 3.27
N ALA A 38 2.13 -14.29 2.02
CA ALA A 38 2.93 -13.87 0.87
C ALA A 38 2.94 -12.35 0.64
N ILE A 39 1.83 -11.66 0.95
CA ILE A 39 1.73 -10.20 0.84
C ILE A 39 2.37 -9.54 2.05
N ALA A 40 2.22 -10.12 3.24
CA ALA A 40 2.90 -9.63 4.44
C ALA A 40 4.43 -9.65 4.26
N ASP A 41 4.98 -10.75 3.74
CA ASP A 41 6.40 -10.86 3.41
C ASP A 41 6.83 -9.84 2.35
N TYR A 42 5.99 -9.61 1.34
CA TYR A 42 6.25 -8.60 0.31
C TYR A 42 6.29 -7.18 0.88
N LEU A 43 5.40 -6.84 1.81
CA LEU A 43 5.37 -5.54 2.48
C LEU A 43 6.63 -5.25 3.30
N GLU A 44 7.27 -6.27 3.89
CA GLU A 44 8.54 -6.10 4.60
C GLU A 44 9.70 -5.73 3.66
N SER A 45 9.57 -6.02 2.35
CA SER A 45 10.57 -5.66 1.34
C SER A 45 10.43 -4.23 0.81
N PHE A 46 9.42 -3.47 1.26
CA PHE A 46 9.17 -2.12 0.75
C PHE A 46 10.28 -1.15 1.15
N ASP A 47 10.82 -0.43 0.16
CA ASP A 47 11.65 0.74 0.42
C ASP A 47 10.76 1.90 0.88
N PRO A 48 10.93 2.44 2.10
CA PRO A 48 10.15 3.57 2.61
C PRO A 48 10.19 4.80 1.69
N LYS A 49 11.30 5.04 0.99
CA LYS A 49 11.42 6.16 0.05
C LYS A 49 10.54 5.95 -1.18
N MET A 50 10.48 4.72 -1.69
CA MET A 50 9.60 4.39 -2.82
C MET A 50 8.13 4.51 -2.44
N VAL A 51 7.77 4.13 -1.20
CA VAL A 51 6.41 4.32 -0.67
C VAL A 51 6.05 5.80 -0.59
N ALA A 52 6.98 6.66 -0.13
CA ALA A 52 6.77 8.10 -0.11
C ALA A 52 6.51 8.66 -1.52
N VAL A 53 7.33 8.25 -2.49
CA VAL A 53 7.13 8.64 -3.90
C VAL A 53 5.77 8.17 -4.40
N ALA A 54 5.41 6.90 -4.18
CA ALA A 54 4.12 6.36 -4.60
C ALA A 54 2.94 7.13 -4.00
N ALA A 55 3.01 7.51 -2.73
CA ALA A 55 1.98 8.32 -2.07
C ALA A 55 1.81 9.69 -2.74
N GLU A 56 2.91 10.37 -3.05
CA GLU A 56 2.87 11.64 -3.78
C GLU A 56 2.29 11.48 -5.19
N LEU A 57 2.71 10.44 -5.92
CA LEU A 57 2.17 10.14 -7.26
C LEU A 57 0.65 9.92 -7.22
N VAL A 58 0.17 9.10 -6.28
CA VAL A 58 -1.26 8.76 -6.15
C VAL A 58 -2.08 9.98 -5.73
N LYS A 59 -1.55 10.87 -4.89
CA LYS A 59 -2.26 12.11 -4.55
C LYS A 59 -2.38 13.09 -5.70
N GLN A 60 -1.32 13.22 -6.49
CA GLN A 60 -1.25 14.15 -7.62
C GLN A 60 -2.12 13.65 -8.79
N TRP A 61 -2.07 12.35 -9.07
CA TRP A 61 -2.59 11.77 -10.31
C TRP A 61 -3.53 10.57 -10.13
N GLY A 62 -3.59 10.00 -8.94
CA GLY A 62 -4.43 8.83 -8.62
C GLY A 62 -5.85 9.15 -8.19
N LYS A 63 -6.30 10.40 -8.29
CA LYS A 63 -7.71 10.75 -8.05
C LYS A 63 -8.58 10.12 -9.14
N ARG A 64 -9.52 9.27 -8.72
CA ARG A 64 -10.58 8.69 -9.56
C ARG A 64 -11.55 9.75 -10.06
#